data_AF-A0A8T5S2Q0-F1
#
_entry.id   AF-A0A8T5S2Q0-F1
#
_cell.length_a   1.000
_cell.length_b   1.000
_cell.length_c   1.000
_cell.angle_alpha   90.00
_cell.angle_beta   90.00
_cell.angle_gamma   90.00
#
_symmetry.space_group_name_H-M   'P 1'
#
loop_
_entity.id
_entity.type
_entity.pdbx_description
1 polymer ?
#
loop_
_entity_poly.entity_id
_entity_poly.type
_entity_poly.pdbx_seq_one_letter_code
_entity_poly.pdbx_strand_id
1 'polypeptide(L)'
;MSSQEILALIEQFETAYDTYWQVLQKHNEEVLSQLREAWKFMQAEQKEEDTIKDRLSAQNSELTELRTKSEELDTTMAGLNAKKDELTSKISELTNTLETSVNDLKKPAFEHTQLEDKLSSINEKITSKEEEKTVLDQKTVENENREIELKNSYQKKMDELESKINQLRQENFFTAFLIENSDEEIIEVDIIATIMEKGSAKLDDLKKLLDVPPIMAVRTIKQLAIKGILNLNENTNTVTLP
;
A
#
# COMPACT_ATOMS: atom_id res chain seq x y z
N MET A 1 7.71 69.94 149.49
CA MET A 1 6.69 69.95 148.44
C MET A 1 5.39 70.42 149.06
N SER A 2 4.85 71.54 148.61
CA SER A 2 3.53 71.99 149.04
C SER A 2 2.45 71.10 148.42
N SER A 3 1.29 70.99 149.07
CA SER A 3 0.14 70.24 148.51
C SER A 3 -0.24 70.72 147.09
N GLN A 4 -0.04 72.02 146.80
CA GLN A 4 -0.31 72.60 145.48
C GLN A 4 0.68 72.12 144.40
N GLU A 5 1.95 71.89 144.75
CA GLU A 5 2.96 71.38 143.80
C GLU A 5 2.69 69.92 143.44
N ILE A 6 2.22 69.12 144.40
CA ILE A 6 1.85 67.71 144.17
C ILE A 6 0.62 67.64 143.26
N LEU A 7 -0.39 68.48 143.50
CA LEU A 7 -1.59 68.55 142.64
C LEU A 7 -1.25 68.99 141.21
N ALA A 8 -0.39 70.00 141.05
CA ALA A 8 0.06 70.44 139.72
C ALA A 8 0.84 69.35 138.97
N LEU A 9 1.65 68.55 139.68
CA LEU A 9 2.36 67.43 139.07
C LEU A 9 1.40 66.30 138.66
N ILE A 10 0.38 66.00 139.48
CA ILE A 10 -0.67 65.02 139.15
C ILE A 10 -1.44 65.47 137.91
N GLU A 11 -1.86 66.74 137.83
CA GLU A 11 -2.58 67.29 136.68
C GLU A 11 -1.74 67.25 135.39
N GLN A 12 -0.43 67.52 135.48
CA GLN A 12 0.52 67.36 134.37
C GLN A 12 0.64 65.91 133.93
N PHE A 13 0.70 64.95 134.87
CA PHE A 13 0.74 63.53 134.55
C PHE A 13 -0.56 63.04 133.91
N GLU A 14 -1.72 63.46 134.41
CA GLU A 14 -3.03 63.14 133.81
C GLU A 14 -3.11 63.68 132.37
N THR A 15 -2.72 64.95 132.16
CA THR A 15 -2.70 65.55 130.81
C THR A 15 -1.73 64.83 129.87
N ALA A 16 -0.53 64.47 130.35
CA ALA A 16 0.46 63.74 129.56
C ALA A 16 -0.01 62.32 129.24
N TYR A 17 -0.65 61.64 130.18
CA TYR A 17 -1.22 60.32 130.00
C TYR A 17 -2.39 60.34 129.00
N ASP A 18 -3.31 61.30 129.12
CA ASP A 18 -4.42 61.47 128.19
C ASP A 18 -3.93 61.75 126.77
N THR A 19 -2.91 62.62 126.64
CA THR A 19 -2.28 62.92 125.34
C THR A 19 -1.62 61.67 124.75
N TYR A 20 -0.85 60.92 125.54
CA TYR A 20 -0.23 59.68 125.12
C TYR A 20 -1.29 58.64 124.68
N TRP A 21 -2.35 58.48 125.47
CA TRP A 21 -3.43 57.55 125.17
C TRP A 21 -4.17 57.92 123.88
N GLN A 22 -4.46 59.20 123.66
CA GLN A 22 -5.07 59.68 122.41
C GLN A 22 -4.17 59.44 121.20
N VAL A 23 -2.87 59.70 121.32
CA VAL A 23 -1.90 59.45 120.23
C VAL A 23 -1.80 57.95 119.94
N LEU A 24 -1.71 57.12 120.97
CA LEU A 24 -1.66 55.66 120.83
C LEU A 24 -2.93 55.12 120.17
N GLN A 25 -4.10 55.60 120.57
CA GLN A 25 -5.38 55.20 119.97
C GLN A 25 -5.43 55.59 118.48
N LYS A 26 -5.06 56.83 118.15
CA LYS A 26 -5.02 57.31 116.77
C LYS A 26 -4.06 56.48 115.91
N HIS A 27 -2.87 56.17 116.43
CA HIS A 27 -1.90 55.35 115.71
C HIS A 27 -2.40 53.92 115.50
N ASN A 28 -3.04 53.32 116.52
CA ASN A 28 -3.65 52.00 116.37
C ASN A 28 -4.77 51.99 115.32
N GLU A 29 -5.62 53.02 115.29
CA GLU A 29 -6.66 53.17 114.27
C GLU A 29 -6.06 53.31 112.86
N GLU A 30 -4.97 54.07 112.71
CA GLU A 30 -4.24 54.22 111.45
C GLU A 30 -3.62 52.90 110.98
N VAL A 31 -2.93 52.17 111.85
CA VAL A 31 -2.35 50.85 111.56
C VAL A 31 -3.44 49.85 111.17
N LEU A 32 -4.57 49.83 111.89
CA LEU A 32 -5.70 48.97 111.55
C LEU A 32 -6.32 49.33 110.19
N SER A 33 -6.38 50.61 109.84
CA SER A 33 -6.84 51.06 108.52
C SER A 33 -5.89 50.58 107.43
N GLN A 34 -4.58 50.79 107.59
CA GLN A 34 -3.55 50.35 106.65
C GLN A 34 -3.58 48.82 106.45
N LEU A 35 -3.73 48.05 107.53
CA LEU A 35 -3.82 46.59 107.46
C LEU A 35 -5.06 46.13 106.68
N ARG A 36 -6.21 46.81 106.86
CA ARG A 36 -7.43 46.51 106.10
C ARG A 36 -7.27 46.83 104.61
N GLU A 37 -6.57 47.90 104.27
CA GLU A 37 -6.27 48.26 102.88
C GLU A 37 -5.32 47.25 102.24
N ALA A 38 -4.21 46.93 102.91
CA ALA A 38 -3.26 45.91 102.45
C ALA A 38 -3.94 44.56 102.21
N TRP A 39 -4.84 44.15 103.12
CA TRP A 39 -5.63 42.93 102.94
C TRP A 39 -6.54 42.98 101.70
N LYS A 40 -7.20 44.11 101.44
CA LYS A 40 -8.02 44.29 100.23
C LYS A 40 -7.18 44.24 98.96
N PHE A 41 -5.99 44.85 98.95
CA PHE A 41 -5.08 44.79 97.82
C PHE A 41 -4.61 43.35 97.56
N MET A 42 -4.20 42.62 98.61
CA MET A 42 -3.79 41.23 98.49
C MET A 42 -4.93 40.34 97.96
N GLN A 43 -6.18 40.56 98.40
CA GLN A 43 -7.33 39.85 97.85
C GLN A 43 -7.60 40.17 96.36
N ALA A 44 -7.32 41.41 95.93
CA ALA A 44 -7.47 41.80 94.54
C ALA A 44 -6.39 41.16 93.66
N GLU A 45 -5.14 41.20 94.11
CA GLU A 45 -4.01 40.53 93.44
C GLU A 45 -4.23 39.02 93.32
N GLN A 46 -4.71 38.36 94.39
CA GLN A 46 -5.02 36.92 94.33
C GLN A 46 -6.07 36.58 93.27
N LYS A 47 -7.12 37.41 93.14
CA LYS A 47 -8.14 37.22 92.09
C LYS A 47 -7.58 37.44 90.69
N GLU A 48 -6.67 38.40 90.53
CA GLU A 48 -6.00 38.63 89.27
C GLU A 48 -5.08 37.46 88.91
N GLU A 49 -4.33 36.93 89.87
CA GLU A 49 -3.51 35.73 89.72
C GLU A 49 -4.35 34.52 89.26
N ASP A 50 -5.48 34.26 89.93
CA ASP A 50 -6.39 33.18 89.55
C ASP A 50 -6.91 33.36 88.12
N THR A 51 -7.28 34.59 87.74
CA THR A 51 -7.74 34.91 86.38
C THR A 51 -6.65 34.69 85.33
N ILE A 52 -5.41 35.08 85.63
CA ILE A 52 -4.26 34.86 84.76
C ILE A 52 -3.99 33.36 84.61
N LYS A 53 -4.06 32.60 85.71
CA LYS A 53 -3.84 31.16 85.72
C LYS A 53 -4.87 30.42 84.86
N ASP A 54 -6.15 30.80 84.96
CA ASP A 54 -7.21 30.24 84.13
C ASP A 54 -6.99 30.54 82.65
N ARG A 55 -6.60 31.77 82.32
CA ARG A 55 -6.24 32.16 80.94
C ARG A 55 -5.06 31.37 80.40
N LEU A 56 -4.02 31.18 81.20
CA LEU A 56 -2.82 30.43 80.81
C LEU A 56 -3.16 28.95 80.57
N SER A 57 -4.02 28.37 81.40
CA SER A 57 -4.53 26.99 81.21
C SER A 57 -5.32 26.85 79.90
N ALA A 58 -6.19 27.81 79.60
CA ALA A 58 -6.96 27.82 78.35
C ALA A 58 -6.03 27.95 77.12
N GLN A 59 -5.06 28.87 77.16
CA GLN A 59 -4.08 29.06 76.08
C GLN A 59 -3.21 27.82 75.86
N ASN A 60 -2.78 27.13 76.93
CA ASN A 60 -2.01 25.89 76.81
C ASN A 60 -2.83 24.77 76.15
N SER A 61 -4.13 24.69 76.46
CA SER A 61 -5.03 23.72 75.84
C SER A 61 -5.17 24.01 74.33
N GLU A 62 -5.43 25.26 73.96
CA GLU A 62 -5.54 25.68 72.55
C GLU A 62 -4.23 25.42 71.78
N LEU A 63 -3.09 25.73 72.39
CA LEU A 63 -1.78 25.49 71.79
C LEU A 63 -1.54 24.00 71.52
N THR A 64 -1.97 23.14 72.45
CA THR A 64 -1.88 21.68 72.29
C THR A 64 -2.75 21.20 71.13
N GLU A 65 -3.99 21.69 71.02
CA GLU A 65 -4.87 21.36 69.90
C GLU A 65 -4.31 21.81 68.55
N LEU A 66 -3.76 23.03 68.49
CA LEU A 66 -3.13 23.57 67.29
C LEU A 66 -1.91 22.75 66.86
N ARG A 67 -1.10 22.28 67.81
CA ARG A 67 0.03 21.39 67.53
C ARG A 67 -0.43 20.07 66.91
N THR A 68 -1.43 19.43 67.50
CA THR A 68 -1.99 18.17 66.96
C THR A 68 -2.51 18.37 65.54
N LYS A 69 -3.26 19.45 65.28
CA LYS A 69 -3.75 19.78 63.93
C LYS A 69 -2.60 20.03 62.94
N SER A 70 -1.52 20.68 63.39
CA SER A 70 -0.34 20.89 62.54
C SER A 70 0.31 19.57 62.14
N GLU A 71 0.47 18.63 63.08
CA GLU A 71 1.04 17.31 62.82
C GLU A 71 0.15 16.48 61.87
N GLU A 72 -1.18 16.56 62.03
CA GLU A 72 -2.14 15.94 61.11
C GLU A 72 -2.05 16.52 59.68
N LEU A 73 -1.85 17.83 59.55
CA LEU A 73 -1.65 18.46 58.26
C LEU A 73 -0.32 18.06 57.63
N ASP A 74 0.76 17.99 58.40
CA ASP A 74 2.08 17.56 57.91
C ASP A 74 2.05 16.12 57.40
N THR A 75 1.40 15.21 58.13
CA THR A 75 1.22 13.82 57.70
C THR A 75 0.37 13.72 56.42
N THR A 76 -0.71 14.51 56.34
CA THR A 76 -1.53 14.59 55.12
C THR A 76 -0.72 15.11 53.93
N MET A 77 0.10 16.13 54.14
CA MET A 77 0.93 16.74 53.11
C MET A 77 2.01 15.78 52.60
N ALA A 78 2.63 15.01 53.51
CA ALA A 78 3.55 13.94 53.14
C ALA A 78 2.87 12.85 52.29
N GLY A 79 1.66 12.44 52.65
CA GLY A 79 0.87 11.48 51.87
C GLY A 79 0.51 12.00 50.47
N LEU A 80 0.15 13.27 50.35
CA LEU A 80 -0.12 13.90 49.05
C LEU A 80 1.14 13.99 48.17
N ASN A 81 2.30 14.30 48.75
CA ASN A 81 3.57 14.31 48.02
C ASN A 81 3.95 12.92 47.51
N ALA A 82 3.83 11.88 48.35
CA ALA A 82 4.09 10.51 47.91
C ALA A 82 3.20 10.10 46.73
N LYS A 83 1.90 10.44 46.79
CA LYS A 83 0.95 10.18 45.70
C LYS A 83 1.28 10.97 44.42
N LYS A 84 1.76 12.20 44.57
CA LYS A 84 2.22 13.02 43.43
C LYS A 84 3.42 12.38 42.74
N ASP A 85 4.38 11.85 43.50
CA ASP A 85 5.58 11.21 42.94
C ASP A 85 5.23 9.90 42.23
N GLU A 86 4.31 9.10 42.79
CA GLU A 86 3.76 7.91 42.14
C GLU A 86 3.09 8.26 40.80
N LEU A 87 2.20 9.25 40.79
CA LEU A 87 1.51 9.69 39.58
C LEU A 87 2.49 10.23 38.52
N THR A 88 3.52 10.96 38.94
CA THR A 88 4.56 11.49 38.05
C THR A 88 5.36 10.35 37.39
N SER A 89 5.68 9.31 38.16
CA SER A 89 6.35 8.12 37.66
C SER A 89 5.47 7.39 36.63
N LYS A 90 4.19 7.21 36.94
CA LYS A 90 3.22 6.57 36.04
C LYS A 90 3.00 7.35 34.74
N ILE A 91 2.97 8.69 34.80
CA ILE A 91 2.90 9.55 33.61
C ILE A 91 4.12 9.29 32.73
N SER A 92 5.32 9.26 33.32
CA SER A 92 6.57 9.03 32.56
C SER A 92 6.57 7.66 31.87
N GLU A 93 6.12 6.62 32.55
CA GLU A 93 5.98 5.27 31.97
C GLU A 93 4.96 5.24 30.81
N LEU A 94 3.81 5.89 30.97
CA LEU A 94 2.79 5.96 29.94
C LEU A 94 3.28 6.75 28.72
N THR A 95 4.01 7.86 28.92
CA THR A 95 4.62 8.62 27.84
C THR A 95 5.60 7.78 27.04
N ASN A 96 6.50 7.04 27.71
CA ASN A 96 7.46 6.16 27.03
C ASN A 96 6.75 5.04 26.24
N THR A 97 5.69 4.47 26.80
CA THR A 97 4.89 3.43 26.14
C THR A 97 4.17 3.98 24.90
N LEU A 98 3.62 5.20 25.00
CA LEU A 98 2.97 5.88 23.90
C LEU A 98 3.96 6.19 22.77
N GLU A 99 5.14 6.72 23.09
CA GLU A 99 6.19 7.00 22.10
C GLU A 99 6.62 5.73 21.35
N THR A 100 6.82 4.63 22.09
CA THR A 100 7.15 3.33 21.51
C THR A 100 6.05 2.86 20.55
N SER A 101 4.79 2.91 21.00
CA SER A 101 3.64 2.52 20.18
C SER A 101 3.50 3.37 18.92
N VAL A 102 3.74 4.68 19.01
CA VAL A 102 3.72 5.59 17.86
C VAL A 102 4.82 5.24 16.85
N ASN A 103 6.03 4.93 17.33
CA ASN A 103 7.12 4.50 16.46
C ASN A 103 6.82 3.15 15.79
N ASP A 104 6.28 2.20 16.54
CA ASP A 104 5.87 0.89 16.04
C ASP A 104 4.77 0.98 15.00
N LEU A 105 3.86 1.98 15.08
CA LEU A 105 2.83 2.22 14.06
C LEU A 105 3.37 2.91 12.80
N LYS A 106 4.39 3.76 12.91
CA LYS A 106 4.99 4.45 11.75
C LYS A 106 5.70 3.48 10.82
N LYS A 107 6.31 2.42 11.34
CA LYS A 107 7.08 1.46 10.54
C LYS A 107 6.21 0.69 9.53
N PRO A 108 5.10 0.04 9.92
CA PRO A 108 4.17 -0.59 8.98
C PRO A 108 3.57 0.39 7.98
N ALA A 109 3.29 1.64 8.38
CA ALA A 109 2.76 2.65 7.46
C ALA A 109 3.76 2.94 6.32
N PHE A 110 5.04 3.09 6.65
CA PHE A 110 6.09 3.27 5.64
C PHE A 110 6.27 2.02 4.76
N GLU A 111 6.25 0.83 5.35
CA GLU A 111 6.31 -0.43 4.62
C GLU A 111 5.12 -0.59 3.66
N HIS A 112 3.92 -0.19 4.08
CA HIS A 112 2.72 -0.20 3.25
C HIS A 112 2.85 0.73 2.05
N THR A 113 3.29 1.98 2.24
CA THR A 113 3.51 2.93 1.14
C THR A 113 4.53 2.37 0.14
N GLN A 114 5.63 1.78 0.62
CA GLN A 114 6.61 1.14 -0.28
C GLN A 114 6.02 -0.04 -1.07
N LEU A 115 5.12 -0.82 -0.46
CA LEU A 115 4.45 -1.92 -1.14
C LEU A 115 3.47 -1.42 -2.19
N GLU A 116 2.72 -0.35 -1.91
CA GLU A 116 1.84 0.30 -2.88
C GLU A 116 2.61 0.83 -4.09
N ASP A 117 3.73 1.52 -3.87
CA ASP A 117 4.60 2.01 -4.96
C ASP A 117 5.13 0.87 -5.83
N LYS A 118 5.60 -0.22 -5.20
CA LYS A 118 6.06 -1.42 -5.91
C LYS A 118 4.94 -2.06 -6.73
N LEU A 119 3.74 -2.15 -6.15
CA LEU A 119 2.58 -2.76 -6.80
C LEU A 119 2.13 -1.91 -7.99
N SER A 120 2.11 -0.59 -7.85
CA SER A 120 1.85 0.34 -8.95
C SER A 120 2.85 0.16 -10.10
N SER A 121 4.14 0.11 -9.81
CA SER A 121 5.18 -0.13 -10.83
C SER A 121 5.06 -1.49 -11.52
N ILE A 122 4.70 -2.54 -10.79
CA ILE A 122 4.45 -3.87 -11.38
C ILE A 122 3.22 -3.81 -12.29
N ASN A 123 2.16 -3.12 -11.87
CA ASN A 123 0.94 -3.00 -12.65
C ASN A 123 1.18 -2.30 -13.99
N GLU A 124 1.95 -1.20 -13.99
CA GLU A 124 2.37 -0.52 -15.22
C GLU A 124 3.14 -1.45 -16.17
N LYS A 125 4.06 -2.27 -15.64
CA LYS A 125 4.79 -3.26 -16.45
C LYS A 125 3.87 -4.34 -17.02
N ILE A 126 2.87 -4.78 -16.27
CA ILE A 126 1.88 -5.75 -16.76
C ILE A 126 1.10 -5.14 -17.92
N THR A 127 0.55 -3.93 -17.74
CA THR A 127 -0.19 -3.23 -18.79
C THR A 127 0.66 -3.06 -20.06
N SER A 128 1.90 -2.62 -19.92
CA SER A 128 2.82 -2.48 -21.07
C SER A 128 3.07 -3.81 -21.79
N LYS A 129 3.23 -4.93 -21.05
CA LYS A 129 3.39 -6.25 -21.66
C LYS A 129 2.12 -6.78 -22.32
N GLU A 130 0.95 -6.46 -21.78
CA GLU A 130 -0.33 -6.81 -22.41
C GLU A 130 -0.52 -6.07 -23.73
N GLU A 131 -0.13 -4.80 -23.79
CA GLU A 131 -0.10 -4.02 -25.04
C GLU A 131 0.87 -4.63 -26.05
N GLU A 132 2.11 -4.94 -25.65
CA GLU A 132 3.09 -5.62 -26.53
C GLU A 132 2.56 -6.95 -27.05
N LYS A 133 1.95 -7.76 -26.18
CA LYS A 133 1.34 -9.04 -26.58
C LYS A 133 0.24 -8.82 -27.62
N THR A 134 -0.65 -7.86 -27.40
CA THR A 134 -1.73 -7.54 -28.35
C THR A 134 -1.18 -7.16 -29.72
N VAL A 135 -0.09 -6.37 -29.77
CA VAL A 135 0.59 -6.01 -31.02
C VAL A 135 1.21 -7.25 -31.70
N LEU A 136 1.82 -8.15 -30.95
CA LEU A 136 2.39 -9.39 -31.49
C LEU A 136 1.31 -10.34 -32.02
N ASP A 137 0.19 -10.48 -31.32
CA ASP A 137 -0.95 -11.30 -31.74
C ASP A 137 -1.52 -10.76 -33.07
N GLN A 138 -1.70 -9.44 -33.19
CA GLN A 138 -2.12 -8.79 -34.43
C GLN A 138 -1.15 -9.06 -35.59
N LYS A 139 0.15 -8.92 -35.33
CA LYS A 139 1.21 -9.16 -36.34
C LYS A 139 1.28 -10.62 -36.77
N THR A 140 0.97 -11.55 -35.87
CA THR A 140 0.90 -12.98 -36.17
C THR A 140 -0.20 -13.26 -37.18
N VAL A 141 -1.41 -12.73 -36.94
CA VAL A 141 -2.54 -12.85 -37.88
C VAL A 141 -2.23 -12.21 -39.23
N GLU A 142 -1.60 -11.03 -39.26
CA GLU A 142 -1.18 -10.38 -40.51
C GLU A 142 -0.17 -11.23 -41.30
N ASN A 143 0.80 -11.85 -40.61
CA ASN A 143 1.76 -12.73 -41.24
C ASN A 143 1.10 -14.01 -41.79
N GLU A 144 0.19 -14.63 -41.03
CA GLU A 144 -0.58 -15.80 -41.48
C GLU A 144 -1.38 -15.47 -42.76
N ASN A 145 -2.08 -14.33 -42.78
CA ASN A 145 -2.82 -13.88 -43.97
C ASN A 145 -1.88 -13.68 -45.17
N ARG A 146 -0.73 -13.03 -44.95
CA ARG A 146 0.26 -12.80 -46.01
C ARG A 146 0.89 -14.09 -46.52
N GLU A 147 1.08 -15.09 -45.67
CA GLU A 147 1.54 -16.43 -46.05
C GLU A 147 0.50 -17.13 -46.93
N ILE A 148 -0.79 -17.04 -46.57
CA ILE A 148 -1.89 -17.60 -47.38
C ILE A 148 -1.93 -16.93 -48.76
N GLU A 149 -1.85 -15.60 -48.82
CA GLU A 149 -1.80 -14.85 -50.08
C GLU A 149 -0.62 -15.29 -50.97
N LEU A 150 0.58 -15.41 -50.39
CA LEU A 150 1.77 -15.88 -51.08
C LEU A 150 1.60 -17.31 -51.61
N LYS A 151 1.13 -18.24 -50.77
CA LYS A 151 0.87 -19.63 -51.17
C LYS A 151 -0.12 -19.70 -52.34
N ASN A 152 -1.22 -18.95 -52.25
CA ASN A 152 -2.21 -18.88 -53.32
C ASN A 152 -1.62 -18.32 -54.62
N SER A 153 -0.76 -17.29 -54.53
CA SER A 153 -0.07 -16.72 -55.69
C SER A 153 0.91 -17.72 -56.33
N TYR A 154 1.69 -18.44 -55.51
CA TYR A 154 2.60 -19.47 -56.00
C TYR A 154 1.87 -20.64 -56.64
N GLN A 155 0.76 -21.09 -56.03
CA GLN A 155 -0.05 -22.17 -56.60
C GLN A 155 -0.58 -21.79 -57.98
N LYS A 156 -1.15 -20.59 -58.14
CA LYS A 156 -1.60 -20.10 -59.46
C LYS A 156 -0.48 -20.09 -60.50
N LYS A 157 0.70 -19.58 -60.14
CA LYS A 157 1.86 -19.60 -61.05
C LYS A 157 2.28 -21.02 -61.41
N MET A 158 2.18 -21.95 -60.48
CA MET A 158 2.52 -23.35 -60.74
C MET A 158 1.52 -23.99 -61.70
N ASP A 159 0.22 -23.76 -61.48
CA ASP A 159 -0.85 -24.22 -62.36
C ASP A 159 -0.68 -23.63 -63.79
N GLU A 160 -0.31 -22.35 -63.90
CA GLU A 160 0.01 -21.68 -65.17
C GLU A 160 1.21 -22.31 -65.88
N LEU A 161 2.30 -22.57 -65.14
CA LEU A 161 3.49 -23.21 -65.68
C LEU A 161 3.21 -24.65 -66.13
N GLU A 162 2.43 -25.40 -65.34
CA GLU A 162 2.04 -26.77 -65.67
C GLU A 162 1.14 -26.83 -66.90
N SER A 163 0.19 -25.90 -67.02
CA SER A 163 -0.60 -25.71 -68.24
C SER A 163 0.30 -25.43 -69.45
N LYS A 164 1.29 -24.54 -69.31
CA LYS A 164 2.24 -24.20 -70.37
C LYS A 164 3.15 -25.37 -70.75
N ILE A 165 3.60 -26.16 -69.77
CA ILE A 165 4.38 -27.39 -70.02
C ILE A 165 3.54 -28.40 -70.78
N ASN A 166 2.28 -28.62 -70.38
CA ASN A 166 1.38 -29.53 -71.07
C ASN A 166 1.10 -29.09 -72.50
N GLN A 167 0.90 -27.79 -72.71
CA GLN A 167 0.76 -27.21 -74.04
C GLN A 167 2.02 -27.48 -74.89
N LEU A 168 3.21 -27.17 -74.39
CA LEU A 168 4.46 -27.41 -75.11
C LEU A 168 4.70 -28.90 -75.38
N ARG A 169 4.34 -29.81 -74.46
CA ARG A 169 4.43 -31.25 -74.68
C ARG A 169 3.51 -31.70 -75.80
N GLN A 170 2.29 -31.19 -75.84
CA GLN A 170 1.32 -31.51 -76.90
C GLN A 170 1.79 -30.96 -78.26
N GLU A 171 2.23 -29.70 -78.31
CA GLU A 171 2.75 -29.06 -79.53
C GLU A 171 3.99 -29.78 -80.08
N ASN A 172 4.89 -30.23 -79.22
CA ASN A 172 6.14 -30.87 -79.63
C ASN A 172 6.06 -32.41 -79.69
N PHE A 173 4.91 -33.02 -79.42
CA PHE A 173 4.75 -34.48 -79.39
C PHE A 173 5.12 -35.11 -80.73
N PHE A 174 4.56 -34.60 -81.83
CA PHE A 174 4.81 -35.14 -83.16
C PHE A 174 6.25 -34.90 -83.61
N THR A 175 6.82 -33.73 -83.29
CA THR A 175 8.23 -33.43 -83.57
C THR A 175 9.16 -34.39 -82.84
N ALA A 176 8.92 -34.64 -81.55
CA ALA A 176 9.72 -35.59 -80.77
C ALA A 176 9.55 -37.04 -81.26
N PHE A 177 8.31 -37.45 -81.57
CA PHE A 177 8.00 -38.77 -82.10
C PHE A 177 8.72 -39.04 -83.44
N LEU A 178 8.77 -38.05 -84.34
CA LEU A 178 9.48 -38.17 -85.61
C LEU A 178 11.01 -38.26 -85.42
N ILE A 179 11.58 -37.53 -84.46
CA ILE A 179 13.02 -37.59 -84.18
C ILE A 179 13.41 -38.94 -83.55
N GLU A 180 12.61 -39.44 -82.60
CA GLU A 180 12.93 -40.68 -81.88
C GLU A 180 12.79 -41.93 -82.76
N ASN A 181 11.89 -41.88 -83.75
CA ASN A 181 11.61 -42.98 -84.67
C ASN A 181 12.11 -42.70 -86.10
N SER A 182 13.03 -41.74 -86.28
CA SER A 182 13.57 -41.39 -87.62
C SER A 182 14.38 -42.50 -88.25
N ASP A 183 14.96 -43.36 -87.40
CA ASP A 183 15.88 -44.42 -87.80
C ASP A 183 15.16 -45.76 -87.98
N GLU A 184 13.85 -45.81 -87.68
CA GLU A 184 13.00 -46.98 -87.84
C GLU A 184 12.09 -46.82 -89.07
N GLU A 185 11.98 -47.86 -89.89
CA GLU A 185 11.16 -47.87 -91.12
C GLU A 185 9.67 -48.08 -90.76
N ILE A 186 9.08 -47.08 -90.08
CA ILE A 186 7.70 -47.10 -89.59
C ILE A 186 6.81 -46.26 -90.51
N ILE A 187 5.81 -46.91 -91.09
CA ILE A 187 4.84 -46.31 -92.03
C ILE A 187 4.10 -45.12 -91.41
N GLU A 188 3.82 -45.18 -90.11
CA GLU A 188 3.20 -44.12 -89.32
C GLU A 188 4.07 -42.84 -89.26
N VAL A 189 5.40 -42.96 -89.24
CA VAL A 189 6.35 -41.83 -89.21
C VAL A 189 6.32 -41.07 -90.54
N ASP A 190 6.35 -41.79 -91.67
CA ASP A 190 6.27 -41.20 -93.02
C ASP A 190 4.95 -40.45 -93.26
N ILE A 191 3.83 -41.01 -92.77
CA ILE A 191 2.52 -40.36 -92.83
C ILE A 191 2.55 -39.04 -92.04
N ILE A 192 3.05 -39.07 -90.81
CA ILE A 192 3.08 -37.91 -89.91
C ILE A 192 4.03 -36.83 -90.46
N ALA A 193 5.23 -37.19 -90.92
CA ALA A 193 6.20 -36.27 -91.51
C ALA A 193 5.65 -35.56 -92.76
N THR A 194 4.98 -36.30 -93.64
CA THR A 194 4.34 -35.74 -94.85
C THR A 194 3.24 -34.73 -94.51
N ILE A 195 2.46 -35.00 -93.45
CA ILE A 195 1.40 -34.10 -93.01
C ILE A 195 1.98 -32.86 -92.29
N MET A 196 3.07 -33.00 -91.52
CA MET A 196 3.76 -31.85 -90.89
C MET A 196 4.38 -30.90 -91.92
N GLU A 197 4.97 -31.42 -93.00
CA GLU A 197 5.60 -30.59 -94.03
C GLU A 197 4.57 -29.82 -94.88
N LYS A 198 3.42 -30.43 -95.18
CA LYS A 198 2.41 -29.89 -96.10
C LYS A 198 1.20 -29.25 -95.40
N GLY A 199 1.10 -29.39 -94.08
CA GLY A 199 -0.02 -28.92 -93.24
C GLY A 199 -1.32 -29.74 -93.38
N SER A 200 -1.54 -30.37 -94.54
CA SER A 200 -2.61 -31.34 -94.78
C SER A 200 -2.24 -32.24 -95.95
N ALA A 201 -2.74 -33.48 -95.96
CA ALA A 201 -2.50 -34.39 -97.07
C ALA A 201 -3.80 -35.10 -97.48
N LYS A 202 -4.00 -35.32 -98.79
CA LYS A 202 -5.12 -36.14 -99.26
C LYS A 202 -4.80 -37.61 -99.10
N LEU A 203 -5.80 -38.39 -98.72
CA LEU A 203 -5.69 -39.84 -98.50
C LEU A 203 -5.08 -40.58 -99.71
N ASP A 204 -5.38 -40.14 -100.93
CA ASP A 204 -4.84 -40.74 -102.16
C ASP A 204 -3.37 -40.38 -102.44
N ASP A 205 -2.89 -39.25 -101.91
CA ASP A 205 -1.49 -38.84 -102.05
C ASP A 205 -0.61 -39.56 -101.04
N LEU A 206 -1.11 -39.76 -99.81
CA LEU A 206 -0.45 -40.58 -98.79
C LEU A 206 -0.33 -42.05 -99.25
N LYS A 207 -1.36 -42.61 -99.89
CA LYS A 207 -1.33 -43.98 -100.45
C LYS A 207 -0.20 -44.24 -101.46
N LYS A 208 0.27 -43.20 -102.15
CA LYS A 208 1.29 -43.30 -103.19
C LYS A 208 2.71 -43.13 -102.66
N LEU A 209 2.85 -42.50 -101.49
CA LEU A 209 4.13 -42.20 -100.86
C LEU A 209 4.62 -43.33 -99.96
N LEU A 210 3.73 -44.23 -99.54
CA LEU A 210 4.06 -45.34 -98.65
C LEU A 210 4.35 -46.61 -99.45
N ASP A 211 5.43 -47.32 -99.11
CA ASP A 211 5.81 -48.60 -99.73
C ASP A 211 5.01 -49.80 -99.18
N VAL A 212 3.67 -49.64 -99.12
CA VAL A 212 2.75 -50.69 -98.68
C VAL A 212 1.49 -50.74 -99.56
N PRO A 213 0.82 -51.91 -99.65
CA PRO A 213 -0.40 -52.05 -100.43
C PRO A 213 -1.47 -51.00 -100.05
N PRO A 214 -2.19 -50.40 -101.01
CA PRO A 214 -3.12 -49.28 -100.76
C PRO A 214 -4.19 -49.55 -99.70
N ILE A 215 -4.61 -50.80 -99.54
CA ILE A 215 -5.58 -51.23 -98.52
C ILE A 215 -4.98 -51.16 -97.10
N MET A 216 -3.71 -51.54 -96.96
CA MET A 216 -2.98 -51.47 -95.69
C MET A 216 -2.70 -50.01 -95.31
N ALA A 217 -2.28 -49.17 -96.26
CA ALA A 217 -2.12 -47.72 -96.05
C ALA A 217 -3.42 -47.05 -95.54
N VAL A 218 -4.56 -47.34 -96.17
CA VAL A 218 -5.86 -46.80 -95.74
C VAL A 218 -6.26 -47.32 -94.37
N ARG A 219 -6.00 -48.60 -94.08
CA ARG A 219 -6.30 -49.19 -92.77
C ARG A 219 -5.47 -48.53 -91.66
N THR A 220 -4.17 -48.34 -91.89
CA THR A 220 -3.26 -47.69 -90.94
C THR A 220 -3.67 -46.24 -90.70
N ILE A 221 -3.95 -45.46 -91.76
CA ILE A 221 -4.42 -44.06 -91.63
C ILE A 221 -5.75 -43.97 -90.87
N LYS A 222 -6.70 -44.88 -91.15
CA LYS A 222 -7.97 -44.95 -90.39
C LYS A 222 -7.77 -45.37 -88.95
N GLN A 223 -6.83 -46.28 -88.66
CA GLN A 223 -6.51 -46.68 -87.29
C GLN A 223 -5.84 -45.56 -86.50
N LEU A 224 -4.96 -44.78 -87.13
CA LEU A 224 -4.38 -43.57 -86.54
C LEU A 224 -5.45 -42.51 -86.26
N ALA A 225 -6.44 -42.37 -87.15
CA ALA A 225 -7.57 -41.47 -86.93
C ALA A 225 -8.49 -41.93 -85.79
N ILE A 226 -8.79 -43.24 -85.70
CA ILE A 226 -9.59 -43.82 -84.59
C ILE A 226 -8.87 -43.66 -83.25
N LYS A 227 -7.52 -43.77 -83.24
CA LYS A 227 -6.70 -43.55 -82.04
C LYS A 227 -6.54 -42.07 -81.67
N GLY A 228 -7.10 -41.14 -82.45
CA GLY A 228 -7.02 -39.70 -82.21
C GLY A 228 -5.64 -39.09 -82.52
N ILE A 229 -4.79 -39.81 -83.25
CA ILE A 229 -3.43 -39.38 -83.62
C ILE A 229 -3.46 -38.49 -84.88
N LEU A 230 -4.49 -38.65 -85.72
CA LEU A 230 -4.74 -37.86 -86.93
C LEU A 230 -6.22 -37.49 -87.02
N ASN A 231 -6.53 -36.36 -87.64
CA ASN A 231 -7.89 -35.97 -88.00
C ASN A 231 -8.17 -36.36 -89.46
N LEU A 232 -9.07 -37.32 -89.68
CA LEU A 232 -9.55 -37.71 -91.01
C LEU A 232 -10.94 -37.12 -91.26
N ASN A 233 -11.06 -36.21 -92.21
CA ASN A 233 -12.36 -35.74 -92.68
C ASN A 233 -12.88 -36.68 -93.77
N GLU A 234 -13.84 -37.54 -93.42
CA GLU A 234 -14.39 -38.56 -94.34
C GLU A 234 -15.12 -37.95 -95.56
N ASN A 235 -15.55 -36.69 -95.48
CA ASN A 235 -16.26 -36.03 -96.58
C ASN A 235 -15.32 -35.45 -97.64
N THR A 236 -14.09 -35.10 -97.26
CA THR A 236 -13.10 -34.46 -98.14
C THR A 236 -11.86 -35.31 -98.38
N ASN A 237 -11.75 -36.48 -97.72
CA ASN A 237 -10.59 -37.37 -97.73
C ASN A 237 -9.26 -36.65 -97.39
N THR A 238 -9.33 -35.56 -96.63
CA THR A 238 -8.15 -34.85 -96.13
C THR A 238 -7.79 -35.34 -94.74
N VAL A 239 -6.50 -35.58 -94.53
CA VAL A 239 -5.90 -35.99 -93.27
C VAL A 239 -5.05 -34.83 -92.75
N THR A 240 -5.26 -34.44 -91.50
CA THR A 240 -4.49 -33.41 -90.80
C THR A 240 -4.03 -33.92 -89.45
N LEU A 241 -3.07 -33.25 -88.84
CA LEU A 241 -2.74 -33.47 -87.43
C LEU A 241 -3.82 -32.82 -86.52
N PRO A 242 -3.97 -33.29 -85.28
CA PRO A 242 -4.90 -32.72 -84.28
C PRO A 242 -4.60 -31.27 -83.92
#